data_AF-A0A5C6RMU5-F1
#
_entry.id   AF-A0A5C6RMU5-F1
#
_cell.length_a   1.000
_cell.length_b   1.000
_cell.length_c   1.000
_cell.angle_alpha   90.00
_cell.angle_beta   90.00
_cell.angle_gamma   90.00
#
_symmetry.space_group_name_H-M   'P 1'
#
loop_
_entity.id
_entity.type
_entity.pdbx_description
1 polymer ?
#
loop_
_entity_poly.entity_id
_entity_poly.type
_entity_poly.pdbx_seq_one_letter_code
_entity_poly.pdbx_strand_id
1 'polypeptide(L)'
;MHFDLPSLRLAIEQADKLELSALLTDNLELLDENSLFLLLSELYEQQVVSQWSDEEVLDAVRAFYKKSLQGDFFDHSWGDDGRYDVITPLTQSWYDEAGFWLDVLCSEQQERSRACRLEGLRLLLVLIDQLDEEEILVPHDTLGEENVASRYDYRAYFRQLPQ
;
A
#
# COMPACT_ATOMS: atom_id res chain seq x y z
N MET A 1 -22.23 15.06 -13.69
CA MET A 1 -22.16 15.97 -12.54
C MET A 1 -20.72 16.43 -12.44
N HIS A 2 -20.46 17.74 -12.50
CA HIS A 2 -19.11 18.25 -12.22
C HIS A 2 -19.03 18.55 -10.73
N PHE A 3 -18.06 17.96 -10.05
CA PHE A 3 -17.79 18.26 -8.65
C PHE A 3 -17.20 19.68 -8.54
N ASP A 4 -17.92 20.57 -7.85
CA ASP A 4 -17.38 21.86 -7.46
C ASP A 4 -16.48 21.66 -6.24
N LEU A 5 -15.20 21.38 -6.49
CA LEU A 5 -14.20 21.11 -5.46
C LEU A 5 -14.06 22.26 -4.44
N PRO A 6 -14.02 23.55 -4.84
CA PRO A 6 -14.07 24.66 -3.90
C PRO A 6 -15.26 24.61 -2.94
N SER A 7 -16.48 24.43 -3.47
CA SER A 7 -17.68 24.37 -2.63
C SER A 7 -17.69 23.16 -1.71
N LEU A 8 -17.20 22.00 -2.18
CA LEU A 8 -17.09 20.79 -1.36
C LEU A 8 -16.08 20.99 -0.21
N ARG A 9 -14.92 21.59 -0.47
CA ARG A 9 -13.93 21.90 0.59
C ARG A 9 -14.51 22.81 1.66
N LEU A 10 -15.22 23.87 1.24
CA LEU A 10 -15.88 24.77 2.18
C LEU A 10 -16.95 24.04 3.02
N ALA A 11 -17.73 23.15 2.40
CA ALA A 11 -18.72 22.34 3.12
C ALA A 11 -18.06 21.41 4.14
N ILE A 12 -16.93 20.78 3.80
CA ILE A 12 -16.16 19.94 4.74
C ILE A 12 -15.63 20.77 5.92
N GLU A 13 -15.09 21.96 5.67
CA GLU A 13 -14.58 22.85 6.72
C GLU A 13 -15.67 23.37 7.67
N GLN A 14 -16.91 23.48 7.18
CA GLN A 14 -18.06 24.00 7.93
C GLN A 14 -18.89 22.92 8.61
N ALA A 15 -18.83 21.68 8.12
CA ALA A 15 -19.56 20.55 8.66
C ALA A 15 -19.06 20.21 10.08
N ASP A 16 -19.98 19.79 10.95
CA ASP A 16 -19.59 19.37 12.28
C ASP A 16 -19.01 17.94 12.27
N LYS A 17 -18.24 17.61 13.31
CA LYS A 17 -17.52 16.34 13.40
C LYS A 17 -18.45 15.12 13.35
N LEU A 18 -19.65 15.19 13.93
CA LEU A 18 -20.58 14.07 13.95
C LEU A 18 -21.16 13.83 12.55
N GLU A 19 -21.52 14.89 11.84
CA GLU A 19 -22.00 14.82 10.46
C GLU A 19 -20.93 14.21 9.54
N LEU A 20 -19.70 14.73 9.60
CA LEU A 20 -18.58 14.21 8.80
C LEU A 20 -18.26 12.74 9.14
N SER A 21 -18.29 12.37 10.42
CA SER A 21 -18.04 11.00 10.86
C SER A 21 -19.12 10.04 10.35
N ALA A 22 -20.39 10.44 10.41
CA ALA A 22 -21.51 9.62 9.92
C ALA A 22 -21.41 9.45 8.40
N LEU A 23 -21.23 10.55 7.65
CA LEU A 23 -21.08 10.50 6.20
C LEU A 23 -19.89 9.65 5.77
N LEU A 24 -18.74 9.77 6.44
CA LEU A 24 -17.59 8.93 6.14
C LEU A 24 -17.93 7.46 6.38
N THR A 25 -18.38 7.12 7.60
CA THR A 25 -18.63 5.73 8.00
C THR A 25 -19.69 5.04 7.13
N ASP A 26 -20.80 5.72 6.85
CA ASP A 26 -21.90 5.17 6.06
C ASP A 26 -21.50 4.89 4.60
N ASN A 27 -20.49 5.60 4.09
CA ASN A 27 -20.03 5.45 2.71
C ASN A 27 -18.76 4.58 2.59
N LEU A 28 -18.07 4.25 3.69
CA LEU A 28 -16.88 3.38 3.65
C LEU A 28 -17.19 2.03 3.01
N GLU A 29 -18.33 1.42 3.35
CA GLU A 29 -18.74 0.10 2.84
C GLU A 29 -19.09 0.11 1.34
N LEU A 30 -19.23 1.29 0.73
CA LEU A 30 -19.55 1.45 -0.69
C LEU A 30 -18.30 1.53 -1.57
N LEU A 31 -17.12 1.71 -0.97
CA LEU A 31 -15.85 1.83 -1.68
C LEU A 31 -15.20 0.46 -1.86
N ASP A 32 -14.64 0.21 -3.04
CA ASP A 32 -13.76 -0.94 -3.27
C ASP A 32 -12.41 -0.77 -2.56
N GLU A 33 -11.64 -1.85 -2.45
CA GLU A 33 -10.37 -1.88 -1.72
C GLU A 33 -9.35 -0.85 -2.24
N ASN A 34 -9.25 -0.67 -3.56
CA ASN A 34 -8.32 0.30 -4.16
C ASN A 34 -8.75 1.73 -3.84
N SER A 35 -10.05 2.03 -3.93
CA SER A 35 -10.60 3.32 -3.53
C SER A 35 -10.39 3.62 -2.05
N LEU A 36 -10.57 2.62 -1.17
CA LEU A 36 -10.28 2.76 0.26
C LEU A 36 -8.80 3.06 0.51
N PHE A 37 -7.91 2.32 -0.16
CA PHE A 37 -6.46 2.52 -0.02
C PHE A 37 -6.04 3.93 -0.45
N LEU A 38 -6.47 4.38 -1.64
CA LEU A 38 -6.14 5.70 -2.17
C LEU A 38 -6.60 6.85 -1.27
N LEU A 39 -7.74 6.70 -0.60
CA LEU A 39 -8.33 7.76 0.21
C LEU A 39 -7.89 7.73 1.67
N LEU A 40 -7.59 6.55 2.22
CA LEU A 40 -7.51 6.36 3.67
C LEU A 40 -6.22 5.68 4.15
N SER A 41 -5.31 5.27 3.26
CA SER A 41 -4.04 4.63 3.66
C SER A 41 -3.25 5.46 4.68
N GLU A 42 -3.09 6.77 4.45
CA GLU A 42 -2.37 7.65 5.39
C GLU A 42 -3.10 7.76 6.75
N LEU A 43 -4.43 7.88 6.73
CA LEU A 43 -5.23 7.92 7.96
C LEU A 43 -5.12 6.59 8.72
N TYR A 44 -5.18 5.47 7.99
CA TYR A 44 -5.05 4.12 8.54
C TYR A 44 -3.66 3.90 9.14
N GLU A 45 -2.60 4.32 8.47
CA GLU A 45 -1.24 4.29 9.00
C GLU A 45 -1.13 5.05 10.33
N GLN A 46 -1.60 6.31 10.33
CA GLN A 46 -1.43 7.22 11.46
C GLN A 46 -2.31 6.89 12.65
N GLN A 47 -3.53 6.39 12.41
CA GLN A 47 -4.53 6.19 13.46
C GLN A 47 -4.67 4.74 13.89
N VAL A 48 -4.41 3.77 13.00
CA VAL A 48 -4.58 2.35 13.29
C VAL A 48 -3.23 1.67 13.43
N VAL A 49 -2.42 1.67 12.38
CA VAL A 49 -1.15 0.93 12.38
C VAL A 49 -0.19 1.49 13.41
N SER A 50 -0.15 2.81 13.66
CA SER A 50 0.70 3.40 14.70
C SER A 50 0.49 2.84 16.10
N GLN A 51 -0.68 2.25 16.37
CA GLN A 51 -1.01 1.62 17.65
C GLN A 51 -0.60 0.15 17.71
N TRP A 52 -0.27 -0.46 16.58
CA TRP A 52 0.13 -1.86 16.50
C TRP A 52 1.51 -2.08 17.09
N SER A 53 1.69 -3.26 17.66
CA SER A 53 2.98 -3.80 18.05
C SER A 53 3.84 -4.17 16.83
N ASP A 54 5.14 -4.35 17.08
CA ASP A 54 6.06 -4.85 16.06
C ASP A 54 5.61 -6.20 15.48
N GLU A 55 5.07 -7.10 16.31
CA GLU A 55 4.62 -8.42 15.86
C GLU A 55 3.40 -8.32 14.94
N GLU A 56 2.44 -7.47 15.26
CA GLU A 56 1.26 -7.25 14.40
C GLU A 56 1.64 -6.69 13.02
N VAL A 57 2.59 -5.76 12.98
CA VAL A 57 3.13 -5.25 11.71
C VAL A 57 3.86 -6.34 10.94
N LEU A 58 4.74 -7.10 11.60
CA LEU A 58 5.46 -8.19 10.96
C LEU A 58 4.52 -9.29 10.44
N ASP A 59 3.47 -9.63 11.19
CA ASP A 59 2.48 -10.62 10.76
C ASP A 59 1.71 -10.15 9.53
N ALA A 60 1.38 -8.86 9.44
CA ALA A 60 0.77 -8.28 8.25
C ALA A 60 1.73 -8.31 7.05
N VAL A 61 3.00 -7.92 7.24
CA VAL A 61 4.03 -7.98 6.18
C VAL A 61 4.29 -9.42 5.72
N ARG A 62 4.35 -10.38 6.65
CA ARG A 62 4.50 -11.81 6.34
C ARG A 62 3.28 -12.36 5.59
N ALA A 63 2.08 -11.89 5.94
CA ALA A 63 0.87 -12.25 5.23
C ALA A 63 0.89 -11.73 3.78
N PHE A 64 1.26 -10.46 3.58
CA PHE A 64 1.45 -9.87 2.25
C PHE A 64 2.51 -10.62 1.44
N TYR A 65 3.66 -10.90 2.05
CA TYR A 65 4.74 -11.69 1.44
C TYR A 65 4.25 -13.05 0.96
N LYS A 66 3.50 -13.76 1.81
CA LYS A 66 2.93 -15.06 1.44
C LYS A 66 1.93 -14.96 0.29
N LYS A 67 0.99 -14.00 0.34
CA LYS A 67 0.00 -13.78 -0.73
C LYS A 67 0.68 -13.47 -2.07
N SER A 68 1.73 -12.66 -2.03
CA SER A 68 2.54 -12.31 -3.21
C SER A 68 3.13 -13.56 -3.87
N LEU A 69 3.78 -14.43 -3.09
CA LEU A 69 4.35 -15.68 -3.60
C LEU A 69 3.30 -16.70 -4.06
N GLN A 70 2.07 -16.59 -3.59
CA GLN A 70 0.96 -17.44 -4.00
C GLN A 70 0.29 -16.97 -5.30
N GLY A 71 0.66 -15.79 -5.81
CA GLY A 71 0.08 -15.21 -7.02
C GLY A 71 -1.30 -14.61 -6.79
N ASP A 72 -1.66 -14.26 -5.56
CA ASP A 72 -2.96 -13.66 -5.22
C ASP A 72 -3.21 -12.31 -5.93
N PHE A 73 -2.14 -11.68 -6.42
CA PHE A 73 -2.17 -10.41 -7.15
C PHE A 73 -1.98 -10.57 -8.66
N PHE A 74 -1.89 -11.81 -9.15
CA PHE A 74 -1.83 -12.10 -10.57
C PHE A 74 -3.22 -12.02 -11.18
N ASP A 75 -3.40 -11.15 -12.17
CA ASP A 75 -4.61 -11.15 -12.98
C ASP A 75 -4.48 -12.16 -14.11
N HIS A 76 -5.13 -13.31 -13.96
CA HIS A 76 -5.14 -14.39 -14.96
C HIS A 76 -5.77 -13.98 -16.30
N SER A 77 -6.51 -12.87 -16.35
CA SER A 77 -7.13 -12.35 -17.57
C SER A 77 -6.33 -11.24 -18.24
N TRP A 78 -5.15 -10.91 -17.70
CA TRP A 78 -4.33 -9.86 -18.27
C TRP A 78 -3.86 -10.21 -19.69
N GLY A 79 -3.98 -9.24 -20.59
CA GLY A 79 -3.67 -9.42 -22.01
C GLY A 79 -4.76 -10.13 -22.82
N ASP A 80 -5.84 -10.64 -22.21
CA ASP A 80 -6.95 -11.29 -22.94
C ASP A 80 -7.66 -10.33 -23.90
N ASP A 81 -7.64 -9.03 -23.61
CA ASP A 81 -8.18 -7.95 -24.46
C ASP A 81 -7.15 -7.40 -25.47
N GLY A 82 -5.95 -7.98 -25.51
CA GLY A 82 -4.84 -7.56 -26.36
C GLY A 82 -4.08 -6.34 -25.84
N ARG A 83 -4.31 -5.90 -24.60
CA ARG A 83 -3.58 -4.81 -23.94
C ARG A 83 -2.62 -5.37 -22.89
N TYR A 84 -1.33 -5.21 -23.17
CA TYR A 84 -0.24 -5.63 -22.29
C TYR A 84 0.41 -4.43 -21.60
N ASP A 85 -0.07 -3.22 -21.86
CA ASP A 85 0.46 -1.96 -21.35
C ASP A 85 -0.29 -1.42 -20.12
N VAL A 86 -1.26 -2.18 -19.61
CA VAL A 86 -2.16 -1.73 -18.55
C VAL A 86 -1.88 -2.50 -17.26
N ILE A 87 -1.60 -1.74 -16.20
CA ILE A 87 -1.57 -2.26 -14.82
C ILE A 87 -3.00 -2.61 -14.41
N THR A 88 -3.23 -3.88 -14.05
CA THR A 88 -4.55 -4.32 -13.61
C THR A 88 -4.85 -3.86 -12.19
N PRO A 89 -6.13 -3.81 -11.77
CA PRO A 89 -6.48 -3.46 -10.39
C PRO A 89 -5.82 -4.38 -9.33
N LEU A 90 -5.63 -5.66 -9.63
CA LEU A 90 -4.95 -6.62 -8.73
C LEU A 90 -3.45 -6.35 -8.62
N THR A 91 -2.83 -5.96 -9.73
CA THR A 91 -1.41 -5.59 -9.72
C THR A 91 -1.20 -4.23 -9.05
N GLN A 92 -2.12 -3.29 -9.26
CA GLN A 92 -2.08 -2.00 -8.58
C GLN A 92 -2.17 -2.19 -7.06
N SER A 93 -3.05 -3.07 -6.58
CA SER A 93 -3.17 -3.33 -5.14
C SER A 93 -1.89 -3.93 -4.55
N TRP A 94 -1.15 -4.74 -5.32
CA TRP A 94 0.17 -5.20 -4.92
C TRP A 94 1.16 -4.05 -4.72
N TYR A 95 1.25 -3.13 -5.69
CA TYR A 95 2.15 -1.97 -5.61
C TYR A 95 1.80 -1.04 -4.46
N ASP A 96 0.51 -0.80 -4.30
CA ASP A 96 -0.06 0.02 -3.23
C ASP A 96 0.28 -0.58 -1.86
N GLU A 97 0.03 -1.88 -1.65
CA GLU A 97 0.31 -2.55 -0.38
C GLU A 97 1.82 -2.66 -0.11
N ALA A 98 2.65 -2.95 -1.13
CA ALA A 98 4.11 -2.95 -1.00
C ALA A 98 4.63 -1.56 -0.58
N GLY A 99 4.20 -0.50 -1.28
CA GLY A 99 4.56 0.89 -0.98
C GLY A 99 4.16 1.29 0.44
N PHE A 100 2.94 0.92 0.85
CA PHE A 100 2.44 1.16 2.21
C PHE A 100 3.33 0.53 3.29
N TRP A 101 3.68 -0.74 3.14
CA TRP A 101 4.49 -1.42 4.15
C TRP A 101 5.93 -0.89 4.20
N LEU A 102 6.51 -0.54 3.06
CA LEU A 102 7.81 0.14 3.01
C LEU A 102 7.77 1.46 3.78
N ASP A 103 6.71 2.24 3.58
CA ASP A 103 6.52 3.50 4.27
C ASP A 103 6.37 3.34 5.78
N VAL A 104 5.58 2.36 6.23
CA VAL A 104 5.43 2.02 7.65
C VAL A 104 6.79 1.67 8.27
N LEU A 105 7.59 0.85 7.59
CA LEU A 105 8.86 0.34 8.11
C LEU A 105 10.01 1.35 8.02
N CYS A 106 9.96 2.30 7.09
CA CYS A 106 10.94 3.36 6.94
C CYS A 106 10.60 4.63 7.74
N SER A 107 9.32 4.84 8.09
CA SER A 107 8.87 6.04 8.79
C SER A 107 9.54 6.20 10.16
N GLU A 108 10.12 7.36 10.42
CA GLU A 108 10.65 7.73 11.74
C GLU A 108 9.53 8.08 12.74
N GLN A 109 8.32 8.37 12.23
CA GLN A 109 7.16 8.70 13.07
C GLN A 109 6.54 7.46 13.72
N GLN A 110 6.85 6.28 13.19
CA GLN A 110 6.41 5.00 13.73
C GLN A 110 7.44 4.49 14.75
N GLU A 111 7.04 4.32 16.01
CA GLU A 111 7.88 3.65 17.01
C GLU A 111 7.94 2.15 16.69
N ARG A 112 8.95 1.78 15.88
CA ARG A 112 9.24 0.39 15.49
C ARG A 112 10.65 0.02 15.89
N SER A 113 10.82 -1.17 16.47
CA SER A 113 12.16 -1.64 16.79
C SER A 113 12.98 -1.86 15.52
N ARG A 114 14.30 -1.78 15.67
CA ARG A 114 15.23 -2.11 14.59
C ARG A 114 15.03 -3.51 14.04
N ALA A 115 14.70 -4.48 14.89
CA ALA A 115 14.49 -5.87 14.49
C ALA A 115 13.27 -5.99 13.55
N CYS A 116 12.16 -5.35 13.92
CA CYS A 116 10.96 -5.26 13.09
C CYS A 116 11.25 -4.65 11.72
N ARG A 117 11.92 -3.49 11.70
CA ARG A 117 12.29 -2.80 10.46
C ARG A 117 13.16 -3.68 9.55
N LEU A 118 14.20 -4.30 10.11
CA LEU A 118 15.12 -5.15 9.34
C LEU A 118 14.40 -6.36 8.74
N GLU A 119 13.59 -7.06 9.54
CA GLU A 119 12.89 -8.25 9.07
C GLU A 119 11.83 -7.91 8.01
N GLY A 120 10.98 -6.91 8.29
CA GLY A 120 9.96 -6.46 7.36
C GLY A 120 10.55 -5.98 6.03
N LEU A 121 11.58 -5.13 6.08
CA LEU A 121 12.24 -4.63 4.86
C LEU A 121 12.90 -5.76 4.08
N ARG A 122 13.50 -6.75 4.76
CA ARG A 122 14.10 -7.90 4.09
C ARG A 122 13.05 -8.70 3.29
N LEU A 123 11.86 -8.92 3.86
CA LEU A 123 10.78 -9.61 3.16
C LEU A 123 10.33 -8.83 1.93
N LEU A 124 10.09 -7.53 2.07
CA LEU A 124 9.62 -6.69 0.96
C LEU A 124 10.67 -6.55 -0.15
N LEU A 125 11.95 -6.37 0.20
CA LEU A 125 13.04 -6.28 -0.76
C LEU A 125 13.23 -7.58 -1.55
N VAL A 126 13.07 -8.74 -0.91
CA VAL A 126 13.07 -10.02 -1.62
C VAL A 126 11.96 -10.06 -2.67
N LEU A 127 10.76 -9.56 -2.35
CA LEU A 127 9.70 -9.53 -3.34
C LEU A 127 10.02 -8.59 -4.49
N ILE A 128 10.50 -7.38 -4.19
CA ILE A 128 10.85 -6.39 -5.22
C ILE A 128 11.96 -6.92 -6.14
N ASP A 129 13.01 -7.53 -5.57
CA ASP A 129 14.09 -8.12 -6.37
C ASP A 129 13.56 -9.29 -7.24
N GLN A 130 12.58 -10.07 -6.75
CA GLN A 130 11.95 -11.12 -7.54
C GLN A 130 10.99 -10.61 -8.63
N LEU A 131 10.46 -9.39 -8.52
CA LEU A 131 9.75 -8.75 -9.65
C LEU A 131 10.70 -8.52 -10.81
N ASP A 132 11.88 -7.97 -10.52
CA ASP A 132 12.89 -7.64 -11.52
C ASP A 132 13.49 -8.90 -12.17
N GLU A 133 13.46 -10.04 -11.45
CA GLU A 133 13.91 -11.35 -11.93
C GLU A 133 12.79 -12.16 -12.64
N GLU A 134 11.62 -11.57 -12.85
CA GLU A 134 10.41 -12.20 -13.43
C GLU A 134 9.86 -13.41 -12.63
N GLU A 135 10.25 -13.55 -11.35
CA GLU A 135 9.86 -14.68 -10.49
C GLU A 135 8.56 -14.43 -9.71
N ILE A 136 8.15 -13.16 -9.53
CA ILE A 136 6.85 -12.82 -8.92
C ILE A 136 5.73 -12.73 -9.96
N LEU A 137 4.61 -13.34 -9.59
CA LEU A 137 3.39 -13.45 -10.37
C LEU A 137 2.59 -12.13 -10.35
N VAL A 138 3.10 -11.07 -10.98
CA VAL A 138 2.29 -9.94 -11.47
C VAL A 138 2.59 -9.72 -12.96
N PRO A 139 1.67 -9.15 -13.77
CA PRO A 139 1.76 -9.21 -15.23
C PRO A 139 2.84 -8.31 -15.85
N HIS A 140 3.91 -8.89 -16.37
CA HIS A 140 5.26 -8.33 -16.48
C HIS A 140 5.52 -7.18 -17.48
N ASP A 141 4.70 -6.98 -18.52
CA ASP A 141 5.13 -6.25 -19.73
C ASP A 141 5.23 -4.72 -19.56
N THR A 142 4.75 -4.17 -18.44
CA THR A 142 4.84 -2.74 -18.05
C THR A 142 5.29 -2.51 -16.61
N LEU A 143 5.90 -3.52 -15.99
CA LEU A 143 6.03 -3.60 -14.54
C LEU A 143 7.49 -3.65 -14.07
N GLY A 144 7.74 -3.03 -12.93
CA GLY A 144 9.06 -2.89 -12.31
C GLY A 144 8.98 -2.12 -11.00
N GLU A 145 10.08 -2.10 -10.24
CA GLU A 145 10.23 -1.39 -8.97
C GLU A 145 9.77 0.07 -9.04
N GLU A 146 9.84 0.73 -10.20
CA GLU A 146 9.40 2.11 -10.42
C GLU A 146 7.90 2.36 -10.15
N ASN A 147 7.08 1.31 -10.14
CA ASN A 147 5.65 1.40 -9.83
C ASN A 147 5.38 1.31 -8.32
N VAL A 148 6.37 0.93 -7.52
CA VAL A 148 6.28 0.94 -6.05
C VAL A 148 6.41 2.38 -5.55
N ALA A 149 5.28 3.05 -5.39
CA ALA A 149 5.23 4.39 -4.81
C ALA A 149 5.47 4.31 -3.30
N SER A 150 6.64 4.77 -2.85
CA SER A 150 6.96 4.94 -1.42
C SER A 150 7.46 6.37 -1.15
N ARG A 151 7.21 6.88 0.05
CA ARG A 151 7.67 8.19 0.52
C ARG A 151 9.16 8.21 0.85
N TYR A 152 9.78 7.05 1.08
CA TYR A 152 11.16 6.92 1.52
C TYR A 152 12.01 6.11 0.54
N ASP A 153 13.30 6.46 0.41
CA ASP A 153 14.28 5.59 -0.24
C ASP A 153 14.59 4.39 0.68
N TYR A 154 13.75 3.36 0.60
CA TYR A 154 13.81 2.18 1.44
C TYR A 154 15.09 1.37 1.22
N ARG A 155 15.67 1.37 0.01
CA ARG A 155 16.96 0.70 -0.25
C ARG A 155 18.10 1.43 0.47
N ALA A 156 18.14 2.76 0.41
CA ALA A 156 19.12 3.54 1.16
C ALA A 156 18.92 3.39 2.68
N TYR A 157 17.66 3.41 3.15
CA TYR A 157 17.32 3.21 4.55
C TYR A 157 17.79 1.83 5.06
N PHE A 158 17.47 0.77 4.33
CA PHE A 158 17.87 -0.60 4.68
C PHE A 158 19.39 -0.77 4.81
N ARG A 159 20.17 -0.14 3.93
CA ARG A 159 21.64 -0.16 4.00
C ARG A 159 22.22 0.55 5.22
N GLN A 160 21.49 1.53 5.78
CA GLN A 160 21.90 2.28 6.96
C GLN A 160 21.55 1.57 8.27
N LEU A 161 20.58 0.65 8.23
CA LEU A 161 20.30 -0.20 9.39
C LEU A 161 21.54 -1.06 9.65
N PRO A 162 22.14 -0.98 10.85
CA PRO A 162 23.25 -1.86 11.16
C PRO A 162 22.77 -3.31 11.06
N GLN A 163 23.65 -4.23 10.65
CA GLN A 163 23.33 -5.66 10.61
C GLN A 163 23.48 -6.30 12.00
#